data_AF-A0A7X9FQW9-F1
#
_entry.id   AF-A0A7X9FQW9-F1
#
_cell.length_a   1.000
_cell.length_b   1.000
_cell.length_c   1.000
_cell.angle_alpha   90.00
_cell.angle_beta   90.00
_cell.angle_gamma   90.00
#
_symmetry.space_group_name_H-M   'P 1'
#
loop_
_entity.id
_entity.type
_entity.pdbx_description
1 polymer ?
#
loop_
_entity_poly.entity_id
_entity_poly.type
_entity_poly.pdbx_seq_one_letter_code
_entity_poly.pdbx_strand_id
1 'polypeptide(L)'
;MANSIYLLIAQKIRALSELCDKGFEKFAFPLSCAAAFFLPIRLIFAYWAISPLSLLWLLKKGPKLSTPQDKKAQIPEAFLLLIGVFSIISVLGRNPLNSLRSCLTLFLFAVMLFAIREVASKNNALKLVFWLVAGQSLAAINTFIAAIHPSYPRVLIGQVSESGQLGISLFLAIGLCAYNIKANLNLHQRIIKFIPVIFLLTILLSILAFLSLAEMDSLWALSCLLLATGIILAVLIKAWKEYGIRALSSIYVLFFLSIPFLCTALLSNLKRGPWAGVLVGSIIFAFKYAKKWVFGIIFIAIILLISFQPIRTRIVESPRHFFMTGGRSEIWKIGSELVFNYPLGVGLKNSKYLREYSLSIPPGMTHFHNNLLNITAETGWIGLSVFLWWLTLVLSHAFRTAENPILARSIGCAIISWQVAGLVEYNFGDSEVLLVALFAIGILSSFEISSQLTKKQRSN
;
A
#
# COMPACT_ATOMS: atom_id res chain seq x y z
N MET A 1 -31.40 -40.51 -19.25
CA MET A 1 -30.19 -39.92 -19.86
C MET A 1 -29.84 -38.54 -19.28
N ALA A 2 -30.78 -37.60 -19.13
CA ALA A 2 -30.50 -36.29 -18.50
C ALA A 2 -30.03 -36.38 -17.02
N ASN A 3 -30.68 -37.21 -16.19
CA ASN A 3 -30.29 -37.40 -14.78
C ASN A 3 -28.89 -38.01 -14.61
N SER A 4 -28.49 -38.93 -15.50
CA SER A 4 -27.16 -39.54 -15.46
C SER A 4 -26.05 -38.56 -15.88
N ILE A 5 -26.33 -37.67 -16.85
CA ILE A 5 -25.41 -36.60 -17.26
C ILE A 5 -25.25 -35.57 -16.12
N TYR A 6 -26.36 -35.16 -15.50
CA TYR A 6 -26.34 -34.23 -14.36
C TYR A 6 -25.52 -34.78 -13.18
N LEU A 7 -25.73 -36.04 -12.80
CA LEU A 7 -24.98 -36.69 -11.72
C LEU A 7 -23.48 -36.77 -12.03
N LEU A 8 -23.12 -37.10 -13.27
CA LEU A 8 -21.72 -37.14 -13.71
C LEU A 8 -21.06 -35.75 -13.64
N ILE A 9 -21.76 -34.70 -14.10
CA ILE A 9 -21.28 -33.32 -14.02
C ILE A 9 -21.10 -32.90 -12.56
N ALA A 10 -22.09 -33.16 -11.71
CA ALA A 10 -22.03 -32.84 -10.29
C ALA A 10 -20.89 -33.55 -9.57
N GLN A 11 -20.64 -34.84 -9.87
CA GLN A 11 -19.50 -35.59 -9.33
C GLN A 11 -18.16 -35.00 -9.78
N LYS A 12 -18.02 -34.66 -11.07
CA LYS A 12 -16.80 -34.03 -11.58
C LYS A 12 -16.54 -32.65 -10.97
N ILE A 13 -17.59 -31.83 -10.81
CA ILE A 13 -17.48 -30.52 -10.14
C ILE A 13 -17.06 -30.70 -8.69
N ARG A 14 -17.63 -31.67 -7.96
CA ARG A 14 -17.25 -31.97 -6.57
C ARG A 14 -15.80 -32.42 -6.48
N ALA A 15 -15.36 -33.35 -7.33
CA ALA A 15 -13.98 -33.82 -7.35
C ALA A 15 -12.98 -32.70 -7.68
N LEU A 16 -13.32 -31.83 -8.64
CA LEU A 16 -12.52 -30.65 -8.96
C LEU A 16 -12.44 -29.68 -7.78
N SER A 17 -13.57 -29.43 -7.11
CA SER A 17 -13.63 -28.54 -5.94
C SER A 17 -12.79 -29.07 -4.77
N GLU A 18 -12.82 -30.37 -4.50
CA GLU A 18 -11.98 -31.01 -3.48
C GLU A 18 -10.48 -30.96 -3.83
N LEU A 19 -10.15 -31.10 -5.11
CA LEU A 19 -8.77 -30.93 -5.59
C LEU A 19 -8.31 -29.48 -5.41
N CYS A 20 -9.16 -28.50 -5.73
CA CYS A 20 -8.89 -27.08 -5.54
C CYS A 20 -8.79 -26.70 -4.06
N ASP A 21 -9.59 -27.29 -3.17
CA ASP A 21 -9.47 -27.12 -1.71
C ASP A 21 -8.10 -27.57 -1.22
N LYS A 22 -7.70 -28.81 -1.57
CA LYS A 22 -6.36 -29.35 -1.22
C LYS A 22 -5.23 -28.51 -1.83
N GLY A 23 -5.41 -28.07 -3.08
CA GLY A 23 -4.48 -27.18 -3.76
C GLY A 23 -4.35 -25.83 -3.06
N PHE A 24 -5.45 -25.21 -2.65
CA PHE A 24 -5.46 -23.96 -1.92
C PHE A 24 -4.77 -24.11 -0.56
N GLU A 25 -5.09 -25.15 0.22
CA GLU A 25 -4.43 -25.39 1.51
C GLU A 25 -2.91 -25.57 1.39
N LYS A 26 -2.46 -26.26 0.34
CA LYS A 26 -1.03 -26.50 0.10
C LYS A 26 -0.29 -25.28 -0.44
N PHE A 27 -0.88 -24.55 -1.40
CA PHE A 27 -0.15 -23.55 -2.19
C PHE A 27 -0.52 -22.11 -1.85
N ALA A 28 -1.63 -21.83 -1.18
CA ALA A 28 -2.10 -20.45 -1.01
C ALA A 28 -1.14 -19.60 -0.18
N PHE A 29 -0.51 -20.15 0.87
CA PHE A 29 0.45 -19.39 1.67
C PHE A 29 1.76 -19.08 0.91
N PRO A 30 2.45 -20.06 0.27
CA PRO A 30 3.59 -19.76 -0.60
C PRO A 30 3.27 -18.77 -1.72
N LEU A 31 2.13 -18.94 -2.41
CA LEU A 31 1.70 -18.01 -3.47
C LEU A 31 1.43 -16.61 -2.91
N SER A 32 0.84 -16.49 -1.74
CA SER A 32 0.62 -15.18 -1.10
C SER A 32 1.94 -14.51 -0.68
N CYS A 33 2.93 -15.28 -0.23
CA CYS A 33 4.28 -14.76 0.06
C CYS A 33 4.98 -14.27 -1.21
N ALA A 34 4.92 -15.05 -2.29
CA ALA A 34 5.47 -14.68 -3.58
C ALA A 34 4.77 -13.43 -4.15
N ALA A 35 3.44 -13.39 -4.08
CA ALA A 35 2.65 -12.22 -4.47
C ALA A 35 3.07 -10.98 -3.67
N ALA A 36 3.14 -11.08 -2.34
CA ALA A 36 3.60 -10.00 -1.46
C ALA A 36 4.98 -9.47 -1.89
N PHE A 37 5.93 -10.38 -2.15
CA PHE A 37 7.29 -9.99 -2.54
C PHE A 37 7.35 -9.32 -3.92
N PHE A 38 6.65 -9.83 -4.92
CA PHE A 38 6.75 -9.30 -6.28
C PHE A 38 5.87 -8.08 -6.55
N LEU A 39 4.83 -7.86 -5.75
CA LEU A 39 3.86 -6.79 -5.95
C LEU A 39 4.49 -5.38 -5.98
N PRO A 40 5.41 -5.02 -5.07
CA PRO A 40 6.12 -3.74 -5.13
C PRO A 40 7.20 -3.66 -6.21
N ILE A 41 7.63 -4.81 -6.75
CA ILE A 41 8.75 -4.89 -7.70
C ILE A 41 8.24 -4.66 -9.12
N ARG A 42 7.29 -5.50 -9.56
CA ARG A 42 6.70 -5.44 -10.89
C ARG A 42 5.43 -6.28 -10.96
N LEU A 43 4.38 -5.70 -11.51
CA LEU A 43 3.06 -6.31 -11.51
C LEU A 43 2.97 -7.62 -12.31
N ILE A 44 3.73 -7.74 -13.41
CA ILE A 44 3.79 -8.97 -14.22
C ILE A 44 4.22 -10.20 -13.39
N PHE A 45 5.21 -10.04 -12.51
CA PHE A 45 5.70 -11.13 -11.65
C PHE A 45 4.70 -11.43 -10.52
N ALA A 46 4.07 -10.39 -9.99
CA ALA A 46 3.02 -10.56 -9.00
C ALA A 46 1.84 -11.38 -9.56
N TYR A 47 1.48 -11.18 -10.82
CA TYR A 47 0.40 -11.94 -11.47
C TYR A 47 0.68 -13.43 -11.65
N TRP A 48 1.95 -13.86 -11.70
CA TRP A 48 2.29 -15.29 -11.69
C TRP A 48 1.91 -15.97 -10.38
N ALA A 49 1.82 -15.22 -9.28
CA ALA A 49 1.40 -15.73 -7.98
C ALA A 49 -0.08 -15.43 -7.67
N ILE A 50 -0.55 -14.22 -7.98
CA ILE A 50 -1.92 -13.78 -7.71
C ILE A 50 -2.93 -14.54 -8.57
N SER A 51 -2.65 -14.77 -9.86
CA SER A 51 -3.60 -15.45 -10.76
C SER A 51 -3.93 -16.88 -10.31
N PRO A 52 -2.95 -17.78 -10.05
CA PRO A 52 -3.27 -19.11 -9.55
C PRO A 52 -3.86 -19.08 -8.14
N LEU A 53 -3.44 -18.16 -7.26
CA LEU A 53 -4.03 -17.99 -5.93
C LEU A 53 -5.52 -17.65 -6.02
N SER A 54 -5.87 -16.65 -6.84
CA SER A 54 -7.25 -16.22 -7.07
C SER A 54 -8.09 -17.32 -7.73
N LEU A 55 -7.53 -18.05 -8.69
CA LEU A 55 -8.21 -19.17 -9.35
C LEU A 55 -8.49 -20.30 -8.36
N LEU A 56 -7.50 -20.71 -7.56
CA LEU A 56 -7.69 -21.71 -6.51
C LEU A 56 -8.74 -21.24 -5.51
N TRP A 57 -8.71 -19.97 -5.10
CA TRP A 57 -9.70 -19.42 -4.17
C TRP A 57 -11.13 -19.43 -4.73
N LEU A 58 -11.31 -19.11 -6.02
CA LEU A 58 -12.62 -19.11 -6.69
C LEU A 58 -13.20 -20.52 -6.88
N LEU A 59 -12.35 -21.50 -7.19
CA LEU A 59 -12.78 -22.86 -7.54
C LEU A 59 -12.95 -23.80 -6.33
N LYS A 60 -12.40 -23.42 -5.18
CA LYS A 60 -12.54 -24.20 -3.94
C LYS A 60 -13.99 -24.17 -3.44
N LYS A 61 -14.33 -25.06 -2.51
CA LYS A 61 -15.72 -25.28 -2.08
C LYS A 61 -16.30 -24.10 -1.31
N GLY A 62 -16.96 -23.21 -2.04
CA GLY A 62 -17.76 -22.10 -1.53
C GLY A 62 -16.94 -21.10 -0.71
N PRO A 63 -16.43 -20.01 -1.31
CA PRO A 63 -15.86 -18.93 -0.52
C PRO A 63 -16.92 -18.45 0.46
N LYS A 64 -16.69 -18.71 1.76
CA LYS A 64 -17.64 -18.33 2.80
C LYS A 64 -17.57 -16.82 2.95
N LEU A 65 -18.58 -16.13 2.45
CA LEU A 65 -18.83 -14.74 2.80
C LEU A 65 -19.09 -14.67 4.30
N SER A 66 -18.62 -13.60 4.92
CA SER A 66 -18.83 -13.42 6.36
C SER A 66 -20.32 -13.27 6.62
N THR A 67 -20.79 -13.93 7.67
CA THR A 67 -22.14 -13.69 8.18
C THR A 67 -22.14 -12.40 9.02
N PRO A 68 -23.30 -11.73 9.20
CA PRO A 68 -23.42 -10.60 10.13
C PRO A 68 -23.00 -10.90 11.58
N GLN A 69 -22.92 -12.19 11.94
CA GLN A 69 -22.53 -12.65 13.27
C GLN A 69 -21.00 -12.81 13.44
N ASP A 70 -20.23 -12.75 12.34
CA ASP A 70 -18.78 -12.85 12.41
C ASP A 70 -18.16 -11.62 13.07
N LYS A 71 -17.26 -11.83 14.05
CA LYS A 71 -16.51 -10.76 14.72
C LYS A 71 -15.44 -10.09 13.82
N LYS A 72 -15.29 -10.58 12.60
CA LYS A 72 -14.34 -10.08 11.59
C LYS A 72 -15.02 -8.99 10.76
N ALA A 73 -14.26 -7.97 10.39
CA ALA A 73 -14.82 -6.88 9.60
C ALA A 73 -15.20 -7.31 8.19
N GLN A 74 -16.40 -6.91 7.77
CA GLN A 74 -16.97 -7.16 6.43
C GLN A 74 -16.36 -6.25 5.35
N ILE A 75 -15.05 -5.98 5.45
CA ILE A 75 -14.35 -5.04 4.56
C ILE A 75 -14.32 -5.56 3.11
N PRO A 76 -14.00 -6.84 2.84
CA PRO A 76 -14.04 -7.35 1.47
C PRO A 76 -15.44 -7.32 0.85
N GLU A 77 -16.47 -7.60 1.64
CA GLU A 77 -17.86 -7.53 1.23
C GLU A 77 -18.28 -6.08 0.90
N ALA A 78 -17.88 -5.11 1.74
CA ALA A 78 -18.09 -3.69 1.46
C ALA A 78 -17.33 -3.22 0.19
N PHE A 79 -16.16 -3.77 -0.08
CA PHE A 79 -15.42 -3.49 -1.32
C PHE A 79 -16.12 -4.08 -2.56
N LEU A 80 -16.72 -5.27 -2.45
CA LEU A 80 -17.56 -5.82 -3.52
C LEU A 80 -18.80 -4.96 -3.76
N LEU A 81 -19.44 -4.44 -2.71
CA LEU A 81 -20.56 -3.51 -2.84
C LEU A 81 -20.14 -2.24 -3.58
N LEU A 82 -18.99 -1.67 -3.23
CA LEU A 82 -18.40 -0.53 -3.95
C LEU A 82 -18.24 -0.84 -5.45
N ILE A 83 -17.69 -1.99 -5.80
CA ILE A 83 -17.52 -2.42 -7.20
C ILE A 83 -18.88 -2.63 -7.89
N GLY A 84 -19.87 -3.17 -7.19
CA GLY A 84 -21.23 -3.32 -7.70
C GLY A 84 -21.85 -1.97 -8.07
N VAL A 85 -21.74 -0.98 -7.17
CA VAL A 85 -22.19 0.39 -7.43
C VAL A 85 -21.44 1.02 -8.60
N PHE A 86 -20.12 0.88 -8.65
CA PHE A 86 -19.31 1.37 -9.78
C PHE A 86 -19.73 0.72 -11.09
N SER A 87 -20.09 -0.57 -11.07
CA SER A 87 -20.51 -1.31 -12.26
C SER A 87 -21.86 -0.84 -12.78
N ILE A 88 -22.84 -0.61 -11.89
CA ILE A 88 -24.16 -0.08 -12.27
C ILE A 88 -23.99 1.30 -12.93
N ILE A 89 -23.20 2.17 -12.30
CA ILE A 89 -22.95 3.53 -12.81
C ILE A 89 -22.18 3.49 -14.14
N SER A 90 -21.23 2.57 -14.27
CA SER A 90 -20.43 2.38 -15.48
C SER A 90 -21.26 2.04 -16.71
N VAL A 91 -22.40 1.38 -16.56
CA VAL A 91 -23.33 1.09 -17.68
C VAL A 91 -23.97 2.36 -18.23
N LEU A 92 -24.15 3.38 -17.38
CA LEU A 92 -24.74 4.67 -17.75
C LEU A 92 -23.69 5.70 -18.23
N GLY A 93 -22.40 5.34 -18.20
CA GLY A 93 -21.30 6.22 -18.55
C GLY A 93 -21.15 6.46 -20.05
N ARG A 94 -20.25 7.37 -20.43
CA ARG A 94 -19.98 7.73 -21.84
C ARG A 94 -19.47 6.54 -22.68
N ASN A 95 -18.68 5.64 -22.09
CA ASN A 95 -18.18 4.45 -22.78
C ASN A 95 -18.35 3.21 -21.90
N PRO A 96 -19.55 2.59 -21.91
CA PRO A 96 -19.88 1.48 -21.02
C PRO A 96 -18.95 0.27 -21.18
N LEU A 97 -18.54 -0.05 -22.41
CA LEU A 97 -17.66 -1.20 -22.68
C LEU A 97 -16.28 -1.06 -22.00
N ASN A 98 -15.69 0.13 -22.08
CA ASN A 98 -14.42 0.42 -21.41
C ASN A 98 -14.56 0.39 -19.88
N SER A 99 -15.65 0.94 -19.37
CA SER A 99 -15.95 0.95 -17.94
C SER A 99 -16.19 -0.47 -17.39
N LEU A 100 -16.94 -1.31 -18.11
CA LEU A 100 -17.19 -2.72 -17.74
C LEU A 100 -15.91 -3.55 -17.69
N ARG A 101 -14.98 -3.36 -18.64
CA ARG A 101 -13.65 -4.00 -18.57
C ARG A 101 -12.88 -3.59 -17.31
N SER A 102 -12.98 -2.32 -16.93
CA SER A 102 -12.34 -1.79 -15.73
C SER A 102 -12.99 -2.34 -14.45
N CYS A 103 -14.31 -2.49 -14.43
CA CYS A 103 -15.03 -3.15 -13.35
C CYS A 103 -14.62 -4.62 -13.18
N LEU A 104 -14.40 -5.35 -14.29
CA LEU A 104 -13.89 -6.72 -14.23
C LEU A 104 -12.49 -6.78 -13.58
N THR A 105 -11.61 -5.84 -13.89
CA THR A 105 -10.30 -5.74 -13.22
C THR A 105 -10.46 -5.50 -11.71
N LEU A 106 -11.33 -4.58 -11.30
CA LEU A 106 -11.60 -4.35 -9.87
C LEU A 106 -12.22 -5.57 -9.18
N PHE A 107 -13.09 -6.31 -9.86
CA PHE A 107 -13.64 -7.56 -9.35
C PHE A 107 -12.53 -8.59 -9.08
N LEU A 108 -11.57 -8.75 -10.00
CA LEU A 108 -10.41 -9.63 -9.77
C LEU A 108 -9.55 -9.16 -8.58
N PHE A 109 -9.45 -7.85 -8.35
CA PHE A 109 -8.75 -7.31 -7.17
C PHE A 109 -9.51 -7.61 -5.88
N ALA A 110 -10.85 -7.60 -5.90
CA ALA A 110 -11.66 -8.05 -4.77
C ALA A 110 -11.45 -9.54 -4.48
N VAL A 111 -11.37 -10.39 -5.50
CA VAL A 111 -11.06 -11.83 -5.33
C VAL A 111 -9.71 -12.01 -4.60
N MET A 112 -8.68 -11.27 -5.01
CA MET A 112 -7.39 -11.27 -4.31
C MET A 112 -7.55 -10.84 -2.84
N LEU A 113 -8.29 -9.77 -2.57
CA LEU A 113 -8.54 -9.27 -1.21
C LEU A 113 -9.13 -10.36 -0.31
N PHE A 114 -10.12 -11.13 -0.79
CA PHE A 114 -10.67 -12.25 -0.04
C PHE A 114 -9.66 -13.39 0.14
N ALA A 115 -8.92 -13.75 -0.90
CA ALA A 115 -7.92 -14.81 -0.83
C ALA A 115 -6.85 -14.49 0.23
N ILE A 116 -6.35 -13.24 0.25
CA ILE A 116 -5.38 -12.78 1.24
C ILE A 116 -5.95 -12.76 2.65
N ARG A 117 -7.20 -12.31 2.84
CA ARG A 117 -7.87 -12.38 4.14
C ARG A 117 -7.87 -13.79 4.71
N GLU A 118 -8.24 -14.77 3.87
CA GLU A 118 -8.32 -16.15 4.32
C GLU A 118 -6.95 -16.74 4.63
N VAL A 119 -5.97 -16.53 3.74
CA VAL A 119 -4.60 -16.98 3.97
C VAL A 119 -4.02 -16.37 5.24
N ALA A 120 -4.22 -15.06 5.44
CA ALA A 120 -3.77 -14.35 6.63
C ALA A 120 -4.47 -14.84 7.91
N SER A 121 -5.74 -15.28 7.83
CA SER A 121 -6.47 -15.81 8.99
C SER A 121 -6.05 -17.21 9.42
N LYS A 122 -5.50 -18.01 8.50
CA LYS A 122 -5.05 -19.39 8.74
C LYS A 122 -3.54 -19.49 9.01
N ASN A 123 -2.78 -18.46 8.64
CA ASN A 123 -1.32 -18.45 8.68
C ASN A 123 -0.80 -17.22 9.43
N ASN A 124 0.53 -17.09 9.48
CA ASN A 124 1.14 -15.94 10.13
C ASN A 124 1.06 -14.69 9.23
N ALA A 125 0.09 -13.81 9.51
CA ALA A 125 -0.08 -12.52 8.86
C ALA A 125 1.21 -11.67 8.81
N LEU A 126 2.06 -11.73 9.85
CA LEU A 126 3.32 -10.97 9.91
C LEU A 126 4.30 -11.42 8.82
N LYS A 127 4.28 -12.70 8.42
CA LYS A 127 5.13 -13.19 7.32
C LYS A 127 4.72 -12.59 5.98
N LEU A 128 3.43 -12.38 5.74
CA LEU A 128 2.94 -11.72 4.52
C LEU A 128 3.38 -10.25 4.49
N VAL A 129 3.28 -9.55 5.62
CA VAL A 129 3.79 -8.18 5.76
C VAL A 129 5.30 -8.12 5.55
N PHE A 130 6.06 -9.08 6.12
CA PHE A 130 7.50 -9.18 5.94
C PHE A 130 7.89 -9.27 4.46
N TRP A 131 7.26 -10.18 3.69
CA TRP A 131 7.58 -10.34 2.28
C TRP A 131 7.21 -9.12 1.44
N LEU A 132 6.11 -8.43 1.78
CA LEU A 132 5.73 -7.17 1.15
C LEU A 132 6.77 -6.07 1.39
N VAL A 133 7.24 -5.91 2.64
CA VAL A 133 8.29 -4.95 2.98
C VAL A 133 9.62 -5.31 2.32
N ALA A 134 9.97 -6.61 2.26
CA ALA A 134 11.18 -7.08 1.60
C ALA A 134 11.17 -6.76 0.10
N GLY A 135 10.04 -7.03 -0.57
CA GLY A 135 9.84 -6.67 -1.99
C GLY A 135 9.98 -5.16 -2.23
N GLN A 136 9.34 -4.34 -1.39
CA GLN A 136 9.48 -2.88 -1.48
C GLN A 136 10.91 -2.41 -1.22
N SER A 137 11.62 -3.03 -0.29
CA SER A 137 13.01 -2.65 0.00
C SER A 137 13.90 -2.84 -1.23
N LEU A 138 13.68 -3.90 -2.00
CA LEU A 138 14.38 -4.13 -3.25
C LEU A 138 14.00 -3.08 -4.32
N ALA A 139 12.72 -2.74 -4.44
CA ALA A 139 12.27 -1.66 -5.33
C ALA A 139 12.88 -0.30 -4.96
N ALA A 140 12.95 0.00 -3.66
CA ALA A 140 13.55 1.22 -3.14
C ALA A 140 15.05 1.34 -3.45
N ILE A 141 15.79 0.23 -3.38
CA ILE A 141 17.20 0.18 -3.80
C ILE A 141 17.32 0.50 -5.30
N ASN A 142 16.49 -0.08 -6.15
CA ASN A 142 16.47 0.22 -7.57
C ASN A 142 16.20 1.71 -7.84
N THR A 143 15.27 2.32 -7.10
CA THR A 143 14.96 3.75 -7.26
C THR A 143 16.08 4.65 -6.78
N PHE A 144 16.77 4.26 -5.72
CA PHE A 144 17.99 4.94 -5.32
C PHE A 144 19.08 4.86 -6.40
N ILE A 145 19.32 3.68 -6.96
CA ILE A 145 20.27 3.49 -8.07
C ILE A 145 19.88 4.34 -9.28
N ALA A 146 18.60 4.34 -9.66
CA ALA A 146 18.09 5.13 -10.78
C ALA A 146 18.15 6.64 -10.53
N ALA A 147 18.12 7.09 -9.26
CA ALA A 147 18.32 8.50 -8.91
C ALA A 147 19.80 8.92 -9.07
N ILE A 148 20.75 8.02 -8.81
CA ILE A 148 22.20 8.27 -8.99
C ILE A 148 22.63 8.12 -10.45
N HIS A 149 22.07 7.15 -11.17
CA HIS A 149 22.42 6.84 -12.55
C HIS A 149 21.19 7.02 -13.45
N PRO A 150 20.96 8.22 -14.02
CA PRO A 150 19.78 8.49 -14.84
C PRO A 150 19.67 7.59 -16.09
N SER A 151 20.79 7.07 -16.58
CA SER A 151 20.89 6.13 -17.70
C SER A 151 20.60 4.67 -17.29
N TYR A 152 20.43 4.38 -16.00
CA TYR A 152 20.07 3.05 -15.53
C TYR A 152 18.68 2.66 -16.07
N PRO A 153 18.55 1.49 -16.73
CA PRO A 153 17.28 1.10 -17.31
C PRO A 153 16.23 0.94 -16.20
N ARG A 154 15.03 1.50 -16.42
CA ARG A 154 13.89 1.31 -15.51
C ARG A 154 13.34 -0.11 -15.70
N VAL A 155 14.05 -1.09 -15.15
CA VAL A 155 13.70 -2.51 -15.21
C VAL A 155 12.53 -2.82 -14.25
N LEU A 156 12.40 -2.06 -13.17
CA LEU A 156 11.36 -2.20 -12.16
C LEU A 156 10.29 -1.11 -12.30
N ILE A 157 9.37 -1.09 -11.34
CA ILE A 157 8.23 -0.18 -11.24
C ILE A 157 8.57 1.30 -11.49
N GLY A 158 7.60 2.04 -12.02
CA GLY A 158 7.74 3.47 -12.29
C GLY A 158 7.81 4.30 -11.00
N GLN A 159 8.55 5.42 -11.05
CA GLN A 159 8.75 6.33 -9.92
C GLN A 159 7.44 6.88 -9.31
N VAL A 160 6.38 7.04 -10.10
CA VAL A 160 5.08 7.55 -9.61
C VAL A 160 4.39 6.49 -8.77
N SER A 161 4.23 5.29 -9.32
CA SER A 161 3.57 4.18 -8.64
C SER A 161 4.31 3.79 -7.38
N GLU A 162 5.64 3.68 -7.45
CA GLU A 162 6.46 3.37 -6.28
C GLU A 162 6.30 4.41 -5.17
N SER A 163 6.20 5.70 -5.52
CA SER A 163 6.02 6.76 -4.53
C SER A 163 4.74 6.60 -3.70
N GLY A 164 3.65 6.12 -4.32
CA GLY A 164 2.41 5.78 -3.62
C GLY A 164 2.58 4.55 -2.71
N GLN A 165 3.32 3.54 -3.18
CA GLN A 165 3.60 2.32 -2.41
C GLN A 165 4.50 2.58 -1.20
N LEU A 166 5.49 3.47 -1.31
CA LEU A 166 6.42 3.80 -0.22
C LEU A 166 5.68 4.30 1.03
N GLY A 167 4.64 5.12 0.84
CA GLY A 167 3.79 5.58 1.94
C GLY A 167 3.11 4.42 2.68
N ILE A 168 2.66 3.39 1.96
CA ILE A 168 2.04 2.20 2.55
C ILE A 168 3.11 1.35 3.24
N SER A 169 4.13 0.96 2.50
CA SER A 169 5.17 0.00 2.90
C SER A 169 6.00 0.49 4.09
N LEU A 170 6.23 1.80 4.22
CA LEU A 170 6.95 2.37 5.36
C LEU A 170 6.21 2.13 6.68
N PHE A 171 4.89 2.34 6.74
CA PHE A 171 4.12 2.04 7.95
C PHE A 171 3.99 0.55 8.22
N LEU A 172 3.98 -0.29 7.19
CA LEU A 172 4.04 -1.73 7.37
C LEU A 172 5.39 -2.15 8.00
N ALA A 173 6.49 -1.58 7.54
CA ALA A 173 7.83 -1.80 8.12
C ALA A 173 7.90 -1.31 9.57
N ILE A 174 7.41 -0.10 9.86
CA ILE A 174 7.36 0.48 11.22
C ILE A 174 6.50 -0.39 12.13
N GLY A 175 5.32 -0.81 11.68
CA GLY A 175 4.40 -1.65 12.45
C GLY A 175 4.97 -3.02 12.76
N LEU A 176 5.61 -3.66 11.76
CA LEU A 176 6.29 -4.93 11.94
C LEU A 176 7.47 -4.81 12.91
N CYS A 177 8.26 -3.74 12.83
CA CYS A 177 9.33 -3.46 13.79
C CYS A 177 8.76 -3.25 15.20
N ALA A 178 7.76 -2.39 15.36
CA ALA A 178 7.16 -2.07 16.65
C ALA A 178 6.48 -3.29 17.30
N TYR A 179 5.80 -4.13 16.51
CA TYR A 179 5.22 -5.38 16.98
C TYR A 179 6.29 -6.29 17.59
N ASN A 180 7.37 -6.49 16.84
CA ASN A 180 8.46 -7.35 17.24
C ASN A 180 9.26 -6.81 18.44
N ILE A 181 9.45 -5.49 18.52
CA ILE A 181 10.07 -4.83 19.67
C ILE A 181 9.26 -5.11 20.94
N LYS A 182 7.93 -5.00 20.85
CA LYS A 182 7.03 -5.27 21.97
C LYS A 182 7.01 -6.75 22.37
N ALA A 183 7.11 -7.66 21.39
CA ALA A 183 7.10 -9.11 21.66
C ALA A 183 8.38 -9.61 22.35
N ASN A 184 9.54 -9.00 22.07
CA ASN A 184 10.85 -9.49 22.51
C ASN A 184 11.59 -8.51 23.46
N LEU A 185 10.87 -7.92 24.42
CA LEU A 185 11.38 -6.87 25.33
C LEU A 185 12.66 -7.28 26.10
N ASN A 186 12.80 -8.54 26.53
CA ASN A 186 13.92 -9.02 27.35
C ASN A 186 15.25 -9.14 26.57
N LEU A 187 15.19 -9.51 25.29
CA LEU A 187 16.37 -9.56 24.42
C LEU A 187 16.83 -8.15 24.01
N HIS A 188 15.89 -7.20 23.99
CA HIS A 188 16.11 -5.87 23.46
C HIS A 188 16.89 -4.93 24.38
N GLN A 189 16.80 -5.04 25.72
CA GLN A 189 17.54 -4.15 26.63
C GLN A 189 19.06 -4.16 26.40
N ARG A 190 19.61 -5.23 25.79
CA ARG A 190 21.05 -5.38 25.49
C ARG A 190 21.45 -4.82 24.12
N ILE A 191 20.56 -4.88 23.13
CA ILE A 191 20.82 -4.42 21.75
C ILE A 191 20.34 -2.98 21.49
N ILE A 192 19.35 -2.49 22.26
CA ILE A 192 18.82 -1.11 22.20
C ILE A 192 19.91 -0.05 22.30
N LYS A 193 21.07 -0.33 22.93
CA LYS A 193 22.19 0.62 22.98
C LYS A 193 22.79 0.94 21.61
N PHE A 194 22.76 -0.01 20.67
CA PHE A 194 23.33 0.16 19.33
C PHE A 194 22.31 0.67 18.30
N ILE A 195 21.02 0.52 18.59
CA ILE A 195 19.91 0.87 17.69
C ILE A 195 19.91 2.37 17.33
N PRO A 196 19.98 3.33 18.28
CA PRO A 196 20.01 4.75 17.96
C PRO A 196 21.23 5.13 17.14
N VAL A 197 22.40 4.53 17.43
CA VAL A 197 23.66 4.85 16.75
C VAL A 197 23.62 4.42 15.30
N ILE A 198 23.21 3.17 15.01
CA ILE A 198 23.14 2.66 13.64
C ILE A 198 22.00 3.36 12.88
N PHE A 199 20.85 3.59 13.51
CA PHE A 199 19.74 4.33 12.90
C PHE A 199 20.15 5.77 12.56
N LEU A 200 20.84 6.47 13.47
CA LEU A 200 21.41 7.79 13.20
C LEU A 200 22.43 7.73 12.06
N LEU A 201 23.33 6.75 12.07
CA LEU A 201 24.33 6.57 11.01
C LEU A 201 23.67 6.32 9.66
N THR A 202 22.61 5.52 9.61
CA THR A 202 21.93 5.22 8.35
C THR A 202 21.15 6.44 7.86
N ILE A 203 20.47 7.17 8.76
CA ILE A 203 19.84 8.45 8.42
C ILE A 203 20.87 9.46 7.95
N LEU A 204 22.00 9.59 8.65
CA LEU A 204 23.09 10.50 8.30
C LEU A 204 23.69 10.14 6.94
N LEU A 205 23.92 8.86 6.67
CA LEU A 205 24.45 8.39 5.39
C LEU A 205 23.43 8.55 4.24
N SER A 206 22.14 8.32 4.50
CA SER A 206 21.06 8.63 3.55
C SER A 206 20.97 10.13 3.26
N ILE A 207 21.13 10.97 4.29
CA ILE A 207 21.20 12.42 4.18
C ILE A 207 22.44 12.83 3.37
N LEU A 208 23.62 12.30 3.67
CA LEU A 208 24.87 12.61 2.98
C LEU A 208 24.84 12.16 1.51
N ALA A 209 24.32 10.95 1.22
CA ALA A 209 24.15 10.47 -0.14
C ALA A 209 23.15 11.32 -0.94
N PHE A 210 22.09 11.78 -0.29
CA PHE A 210 21.12 12.69 -0.91
C PHE A 210 21.69 14.11 -1.11
N LEU A 211 22.55 14.59 -0.20
CA LEU A 211 23.26 15.87 -0.35
C LEU A 211 24.31 15.79 -1.47
N SER A 212 24.99 14.66 -1.66
CA SER A 212 25.96 14.50 -2.75
C SER A 212 25.30 14.50 -4.14
N LEU A 213 24.02 14.13 -4.26
CA LEU A 213 23.26 14.24 -5.52
C LEU A 213 23.09 15.70 -5.98
N ALA A 214 23.27 16.68 -5.08
CA ALA A 214 23.10 18.10 -5.41
C ALA A 214 24.37 18.73 -6.02
N GLU A 215 25.58 18.17 -5.78
CA GLU A 215 26.84 18.87 -6.14
C GLU A 215 28.03 17.99 -6.62
N MET A 216 28.08 16.65 -6.49
CA MET A 216 29.29 15.85 -6.87
C MET A 216 29.05 14.42 -7.41
N ASP A 217 30.11 13.85 -8.04
CA ASP A 217 30.18 12.56 -8.77
C ASP A 217 29.46 11.36 -8.11
N SER A 218 28.67 10.65 -8.92
CA SER A 218 27.83 9.49 -8.57
C SER A 218 28.52 8.33 -7.83
N LEU A 219 29.85 8.22 -7.92
CA LEU A 219 30.65 7.17 -7.28
C LEU A 219 30.73 7.30 -5.76
N TRP A 220 30.66 8.52 -5.22
CA TRP A 220 30.78 8.75 -3.77
C TRP A 220 29.51 8.36 -3.02
N ALA A 221 28.34 8.72 -3.56
CA ALA A 221 27.03 8.33 -3.03
C ALA A 221 26.85 6.81 -2.96
N LEU A 222 27.26 6.09 -4.00
CA LEU A 222 27.24 4.63 -4.07
C LEU A 222 28.20 4.02 -3.03
N SER A 223 29.39 4.59 -2.85
CA SER A 223 30.37 4.15 -1.86
C SER A 223 29.88 4.33 -0.42
N CYS A 224 29.22 5.45 -0.11
CA CYS A 224 28.59 5.69 1.20
C CYS A 224 27.46 4.69 1.47
N LEU A 225 26.64 4.36 0.46
CA LEU A 225 25.56 3.38 0.59
C LEU A 225 26.10 1.96 0.80
N LEU A 226 27.12 1.56 0.03
CA LEU A 226 27.78 0.26 0.18
C LEU A 226 28.47 0.14 1.54
N LEU A 227 29.09 1.21 2.03
CA LEU A 227 29.67 1.27 3.37
C LEU A 227 28.60 1.17 4.46
N ALA A 228 27.49 1.90 4.32
CA ALA A 228 26.35 1.81 5.24
C ALA A 228 25.82 0.38 5.31
N THR A 229 25.58 -0.22 4.15
CA THR A 229 25.08 -1.59 4.00
C THR A 229 26.07 -2.61 4.57
N GLY A 230 27.37 -2.41 4.33
CA GLY A 230 28.46 -3.24 4.88
C GLY A 230 28.56 -3.15 6.41
N ILE A 231 28.44 -1.96 7.00
CA ILE A 231 28.41 -1.76 8.45
C ILE A 231 27.18 -2.43 9.07
N ILE A 232 26.01 -2.26 8.43
CA ILE A 232 24.77 -2.92 8.88
C ILE A 232 24.92 -4.44 8.82
N LEU A 233 25.43 -4.99 7.72
CA LEU A 233 25.71 -6.42 7.58
C LEU A 233 26.73 -6.91 8.63
N ALA A 234 27.79 -6.17 8.91
CA ALA A 234 28.79 -6.53 9.92
C ALA A 234 28.19 -6.58 11.33
N VAL A 235 27.32 -5.62 11.68
CA VAL A 235 26.58 -5.64 12.95
C VAL A 235 25.61 -6.83 13.01
N LEU A 236 24.89 -7.09 11.92
CA LEU A 236 23.98 -8.24 11.82
C LEU A 236 24.74 -9.57 11.99
N ILE A 237 25.93 -9.70 11.39
CA ILE A 237 26.80 -10.88 11.51
C ILE A 237 27.36 -11.01 12.93
N LYS A 238 27.76 -9.92 13.59
CA LYS A 238 28.22 -9.95 14.98
C LYS A 238 27.09 -10.35 15.94
N ALA A 239 25.92 -9.74 15.79
CA ALA A 239 24.72 -10.11 16.56
C ALA A 239 24.28 -11.55 16.29
N TRP A 240 24.45 -12.04 15.06
CA TRP A 240 24.20 -13.43 14.70
C TRP A 240 25.12 -14.41 15.46
N LYS A 241 26.42 -14.10 15.51
CA LYS A 241 27.44 -14.91 16.21
C LYS A 241 27.24 -14.92 17.74
N GLU A 242 26.85 -13.79 18.35
CA GLU A 242 26.71 -13.68 19.80
C GLU A 242 25.39 -14.27 20.36
N TYR A 243 24.29 -14.28 19.60
CA TYR A 243 22.95 -14.49 20.18
C TYR A 243 22.09 -15.62 19.56
N GLY A 244 22.54 -16.28 18.49
CA GLY A 244 21.85 -17.44 17.92
C GLY A 244 20.57 -17.13 17.10
N ILE A 245 20.19 -18.05 16.21
CA ILE A 245 19.49 -17.75 14.95
C ILE A 245 17.96 -17.58 15.02
N ARG A 246 17.25 -18.10 16.01
CA ARG A 246 15.86 -18.51 15.75
C ARG A 246 14.79 -17.40 15.70
N ALA A 247 15.08 -16.17 16.15
CA ALA A 247 14.09 -15.07 16.14
C ALA A 247 14.65 -13.68 15.77
N LEU A 248 15.98 -13.53 15.63
CA LEU A 248 16.62 -12.22 15.49
C LEU A 248 16.67 -11.70 14.04
N SER A 249 16.85 -12.55 13.02
CA SER A 249 17.26 -12.09 11.69
C SER A 249 16.22 -11.20 10.98
N SER A 250 14.93 -11.49 11.10
CA SER A 250 13.88 -10.77 10.38
C SER A 250 13.67 -9.34 10.88
N ILE A 251 13.74 -9.11 12.19
CA ILE A 251 13.51 -7.80 12.81
C ILE A 251 14.61 -6.81 12.46
N TYR A 252 15.85 -7.27 12.54
CA TYR A 252 17.00 -6.40 12.34
C TYR A 252 17.24 -6.12 10.85
N VAL A 253 16.93 -7.06 9.95
CA VAL A 253 16.92 -6.79 8.51
C VAL A 253 15.88 -5.72 8.16
N LEU A 254 14.66 -5.80 8.72
CA LEU A 254 13.63 -4.79 8.46
C LEU A 254 13.97 -3.42 9.05
N PHE A 255 14.48 -3.38 10.27
CA PHE A 255 14.75 -2.13 10.96
C PHE A 255 16.00 -1.44 10.39
N PHE A 256 17.09 -2.18 10.21
CA PHE A 256 18.38 -1.59 9.81
C PHE A 256 18.55 -1.46 8.29
N LEU A 257 17.91 -2.31 7.49
CA LEU A 257 18.01 -2.21 6.02
C LEU A 257 16.75 -1.58 5.43
N SER A 258 15.57 -2.15 5.70
CA SER A 258 14.35 -1.73 4.99
C SER A 258 13.94 -0.29 5.27
N ILE A 259 13.76 0.12 6.53
CA ILE A 259 13.27 1.48 6.84
C ILE A 259 14.17 2.58 6.23
N PRO A 260 15.51 2.54 6.37
CA PRO A 260 16.38 3.54 5.75
C PRO A 260 16.30 3.55 4.22
N PHE A 261 16.26 2.39 3.55
CA PHE A 261 16.08 2.34 2.09
C PHE A 261 14.74 2.95 1.67
N LEU A 262 13.65 2.62 2.37
CA LEU A 262 12.34 3.18 2.10
C LEU A 262 12.30 4.70 2.29
N CYS A 263 12.89 5.22 3.37
CA CYS A 263 13.01 6.65 3.62
C CYS A 263 13.86 7.34 2.55
N THR A 264 14.98 6.72 2.14
CA THR A 264 15.86 7.27 1.11
C THR A 264 15.14 7.34 -0.23
N ALA A 265 14.48 6.25 -0.66
CA ALA A 265 13.68 6.24 -1.88
C ALA A 265 12.52 7.25 -1.82
N LEU A 266 11.89 7.41 -0.65
CA LEU A 266 10.85 8.41 -0.44
C LEU A 266 11.37 9.82 -0.66
N LEU A 267 12.56 10.17 -0.16
CA LEU A 267 13.14 11.49 -0.36
C LEU A 267 13.65 11.68 -1.80
N SER A 268 14.30 10.67 -2.36
CA SER A 268 14.85 10.70 -3.74
C SER A 268 13.77 10.77 -4.83
N ASN A 269 12.53 10.35 -4.56
CA ASN A 269 11.45 10.43 -5.55
C ASN A 269 10.95 11.86 -5.80
N LEU A 270 11.25 12.81 -4.90
CA LEU A 270 10.84 14.22 -4.99
C LEU A 270 9.32 14.43 -5.19
N LYS A 271 8.49 13.49 -4.72
CA LYS A 271 7.01 13.52 -4.80
C LYS A 271 6.41 14.00 -3.49
N ARG A 272 5.74 15.15 -3.56
CA ARG A 272 5.15 15.86 -2.41
C ARG A 272 3.99 15.12 -1.73
N GLY A 273 3.12 14.47 -2.53
CA GLY A 273 1.95 13.76 -2.00
C GLY A 273 2.33 12.66 -1.00
N PRO A 274 3.21 11.72 -1.37
CA PRO A 274 3.75 10.72 -0.46
C PRO A 274 4.43 11.29 0.79
N TRP A 275 5.17 12.39 0.69
CA TRP A 275 5.77 13.06 1.86
C TRP A 275 4.71 13.53 2.86
N ALA A 276 3.65 14.20 2.37
CA ALA A 276 2.54 14.65 3.20
C ALA A 276 1.82 13.44 3.82
N GLY A 277 1.60 12.37 3.06
CA GLY A 277 0.99 11.14 3.56
C GLY A 277 1.79 10.50 4.69
N VAL A 278 3.11 10.37 4.52
CA VAL A 278 3.99 9.81 5.55
C VAL A 278 4.06 10.71 6.77
N LEU A 279 4.08 12.03 6.60
CA LEU A 279 4.04 12.96 7.74
C LEU A 279 2.76 12.79 8.56
N VAL A 280 1.59 12.80 7.91
CA VAL A 280 0.29 12.64 8.59
C VAL A 280 0.19 11.28 9.27
N GLY A 281 0.54 10.19 8.56
CA GLY A 281 0.53 8.85 9.13
C GLY A 281 1.47 8.70 10.33
N SER A 282 2.66 9.31 10.28
CA SER A 282 3.66 9.27 11.36
C SER A 282 3.18 10.04 12.58
N ILE A 283 2.54 11.20 12.39
CA ILE A 283 1.93 11.97 13.49
C ILE A 283 0.85 11.13 14.18
N ILE A 284 -0.06 10.50 13.42
CA ILE A 284 -1.13 9.67 13.99
C ILE A 284 -0.57 8.45 14.73
N PHE A 285 0.40 7.76 14.12
CA PHE A 285 1.06 6.61 14.75
C PHE A 285 1.81 7.01 16.03
N ALA A 286 2.59 8.08 15.98
CA ALA A 286 3.34 8.59 17.12
C ALA A 286 2.42 9.11 18.22
N PHE A 287 1.31 9.77 17.90
CA PHE A 287 0.35 10.21 18.92
C PHE A 287 -0.15 9.05 19.78
N LYS A 288 -0.33 7.87 19.18
CA LYS A 288 -0.78 6.66 19.89
C LYS A 288 0.33 5.96 20.69
N TYR A 289 1.53 5.85 20.13
CA TYR A 289 2.58 4.97 20.68
C TYR A 289 3.81 5.70 21.24
N ALA A 290 3.99 6.95 20.86
CA ALA A 290 5.23 7.70 21.05
C ALA A 290 4.95 9.22 21.15
N LYS A 291 3.90 9.63 21.88
CA LYS A 291 3.36 11.03 21.85
C LYS A 291 4.42 12.13 22.00
N LYS A 292 5.45 11.88 22.82
CA LYS A 292 6.58 12.80 23.05
C LYS A 292 7.44 13.06 21.81
N TRP A 293 7.43 12.14 20.83
CA TRP A 293 8.17 12.24 19.58
C TRP A 293 7.40 12.98 18.48
N VAL A 294 6.13 13.34 18.67
CA VAL A 294 5.34 14.09 17.67
C VAL A 294 6.03 15.41 17.31
N PHE A 295 6.46 16.18 18.32
CA PHE A 295 7.23 17.40 18.09
C PHE A 295 8.57 17.13 17.40
N GLY A 296 9.25 16.03 17.75
CA GLY A 296 10.50 15.63 17.10
C GLY A 296 10.29 15.30 15.61
N ILE A 297 9.20 14.63 15.24
CA ILE A 297 8.87 14.32 13.84
C ILE A 297 8.60 15.61 13.06
N ILE A 298 7.81 16.52 13.63
CA ILE A 298 7.52 17.83 13.00
C ILE A 298 8.81 18.63 12.85
N PHE A 299 9.65 18.66 13.88
CA PHE A 299 10.93 19.35 13.87
C PHE A 299 11.89 18.79 12.80
N ILE A 300 12.00 17.45 12.70
CA ILE A 300 12.78 16.80 11.63
C ILE A 300 12.23 17.17 10.26
N ALA A 301 10.91 17.16 10.06
CA ALA A 301 10.31 17.56 8.79
C ALA A 301 10.63 19.02 8.41
N ILE A 302 10.65 19.93 9.40
CA ILE A 302 11.04 21.33 9.21
C ILE A 302 12.53 21.44 8.86
N ILE A 303 13.41 20.73 9.57
CA ILE A 303 14.85 20.68 9.23
C ILE A 303 15.04 20.17 7.80
N LEU A 304 14.37 19.07 7.43
CA LEU A 304 14.45 18.54 6.07
C LEU A 304 13.99 19.56 5.02
N LEU A 305 12.97 20.35 5.32
CA LEU A 305 12.48 21.40 4.41
C LEU A 305 13.48 22.56 4.25
N ILE A 306 14.11 23.00 5.35
CA ILE A 306 15.02 24.15 5.36
C ILE A 306 16.39 23.78 4.78
N SER A 307 16.95 22.66 5.24
CA SER A 307 18.33 22.27 4.98
C SER A 307 18.56 21.66 3.60
N PHE A 308 17.52 21.14 2.94
CA PHE A 308 17.69 20.37 1.70
C PHE A 308 17.14 21.11 0.49
N GLN A 309 18.06 21.60 -0.36
CA GLN A 309 17.71 22.38 -1.56
C GLN A 309 16.74 21.65 -2.51
N PRO A 310 16.90 20.35 -2.87
CA PRO A 310 15.96 19.70 -3.77
C PRO A 310 14.52 19.64 -3.22
N ILE A 311 14.37 19.44 -1.91
CA ILE A 311 13.07 19.45 -1.22
C ILE A 311 12.50 20.86 -1.24
N ARG A 312 13.30 21.86 -0.85
CA ARG A 312 12.91 23.28 -0.86
C ARG A 312 12.45 23.74 -2.23
N THR A 313 13.24 23.48 -3.28
CA THR A 313 12.91 23.82 -4.67
C THR A 313 11.58 23.21 -5.07
N ARG A 314 11.37 21.91 -4.77
CA ARG A 314 10.11 21.23 -5.09
C ARG A 314 8.90 21.82 -4.39
N ILE A 315 9.05 22.33 -3.17
CA ILE A 315 7.98 23.01 -2.44
C ILE A 315 7.73 24.40 -3.02
N VAL A 316 8.78 25.21 -3.23
CA VAL A 316 8.70 26.57 -3.78
C VAL A 316 8.11 26.58 -5.19
N GLU A 317 8.44 25.61 -6.04
CA GLU A 317 7.88 25.51 -7.39
C GLU A 317 6.45 24.95 -7.42
N SER A 318 5.89 24.50 -6.30
CA SER A 318 4.56 23.88 -6.27
C SER A 318 3.44 24.76 -6.82
N PRO A 319 3.34 26.06 -6.47
CA PRO A 319 2.33 26.94 -7.03
C PRO A 319 2.47 27.08 -8.54
N ARG A 320 3.71 27.25 -9.05
CA ARG A 320 3.97 27.32 -10.49
C ARG A 320 3.51 26.05 -11.20
N HIS A 321 3.78 24.87 -10.64
CA HIS A 321 3.30 23.61 -11.21
C HIS A 321 1.78 23.40 -11.13
N PHE A 322 1.11 24.06 -10.19
CA PHE A 322 -0.32 23.98 -10.04
C PHE A 322 -1.06 24.89 -11.03
N PHE A 323 -0.55 26.12 -11.22
CA PHE A 323 -1.17 27.16 -12.05
C PHE A 323 -0.68 27.23 -13.49
N MET A 324 0.28 26.41 -13.90
CA MET A 324 0.68 26.35 -15.31
C MET A 324 -0.50 25.93 -16.21
N THR A 325 -0.51 26.41 -17.45
CA THR A 325 -1.44 25.99 -18.50
C THR A 325 -1.41 24.47 -18.68
N GLY A 326 -2.57 23.81 -18.70
CA GLY A 326 -2.67 22.35 -18.71
C GLY A 326 -2.28 21.68 -17.37
N GLY A 327 -2.06 22.47 -16.32
CA GLY A 327 -1.69 22.02 -14.98
C GLY A 327 -2.89 21.62 -14.12
N ARG A 328 -2.61 21.29 -12.85
CA ARG A 328 -3.63 20.77 -11.90
C ARG A 328 -4.82 21.71 -11.69
N SER A 329 -4.63 23.02 -11.68
CA SER A 329 -5.72 23.99 -11.51
C SER A 329 -6.78 23.87 -12.59
N GLU A 330 -6.36 23.80 -13.86
CA GLU A 330 -7.25 23.64 -15.01
C GLU A 330 -7.92 22.26 -15.02
N ILE A 331 -7.15 21.20 -14.78
CA ILE A 331 -7.65 19.82 -14.66
C ILE A 331 -8.73 19.73 -13.58
N TRP A 332 -8.50 20.36 -12.41
CA TRP A 332 -9.43 20.32 -11.28
C TRP A 332 -10.68 21.14 -11.55
N LYS A 333 -10.55 22.26 -12.29
CA LYS A 333 -11.69 23.04 -12.74
C LYS A 333 -12.59 22.20 -13.66
N ILE A 334 -12.02 21.54 -14.67
CA ILE A 334 -12.76 20.63 -15.57
C ILE A 334 -13.40 19.48 -14.78
N GLY A 335 -12.67 18.89 -13.84
CA GLY A 335 -13.21 17.82 -12.99
C GLY A 335 -14.40 18.29 -12.15
N SER A 336 -14.34 19.50 -11.61
CA SER A 336 -15.42 20.09 -10.84
C SER A 336 -16.65 20.34 -11.73
N GLU A 337 -16.46 20.89 -12.92
CA GLU A 337 -17.53 21.09 -13.91
C GLU A 337 -18.20 19.76 -14.30
N LEU A 338 -17.41 18.71 -14.52
CA LEU A 338 -17.92 17.36 -14.80
C LEU A 338 -18.75 16.79 -13.65
N VAL A 339 -18.32 16.97 -12.40
CA VAL A 339 -19.08 16.51 -11.22
C VAL A 339 -20.45 17.18 -11.13
N PHE A 340 -20.55 18.47 -11.47
CA PHE A 340 -21.82 19.19 -11.46
C PHE A 340 -22.71 18.85 -12.65
N ASN A 341 -22.13 18.69 -13.85
CA ASN A 341 -22.87 18.39 -15.07
C ASN A 341 -23.32 16.92 -15.14
N TYR A 342 -22.58 16.01 -14.50
CA TYR A 342 -22.86 14.57 -14.47
C TYR A 342 -22.91 14.08 -13.01
N PRO A 343 -23.99 14.35 -12.26
CA PRO A 343 -24.08 14.00 -10.83
C PRO A 343 -24.02 12.49 -10.56
N LEU A 344 -24.37 11.66 -11.56
CA LEU A 344 -24.22 10.19 -11.54
C LEU A 344 -22.84 9.72 -12.03
N GLY A 345 -21.98 10.63 -12.50
CA GLY A 345 -20.66 10.33 -13.05
C GLY A 345 -20.66 10.03 -14.54
N VAL A 346 -19.47 10.10 -15.15
CA VAL A 346 -19.26 9.83 -16.59
C VAL A 346 -18.91 8.36 -16.90
N GLY A 347 -18.88 7.49 -15.90
CA GLY A 347 -18.47 6.09 -15.96
C GLY A 347 -16.99 5.87 -15.63
N LEU A 348 -16.67 4.70 -15.05
CA LEU A 348 -15.32 4.34 -14.62
C LEU A 348 -14.32 4.37 -15.78
N LYS A 349 -13.11 4.91 -15.54
CA LYS A 349 -12.03 5.08 -16.54
C LYS A 349 -12.43 5.90 -17.79
N ASN A 350 -13.45 6.76 -17.68
CA ASN A 350 -13.82 7.72 -18.72
C ASN A 350 -13.22 9.12 -18.49
N SER A 351 -12.39 9.31 -17.47
CA SER A 351 -11.64 10.57 -17.28
C SER A 351 -10.72 10.93 -18.45
N LYS A 352 -10.39 9.98 -19.34
CA LYS A 352 -9.66 10.24 -20.60
C LYS A 352 -10.30 11.29 -21.52
N TYR A 353 -11.59 11.58 -21.35
CA TYR A 353 -12.31 12.62 -22.10
C TYR A 353 -12.04 14.04 -21.60
N LEU A 354 -11.22 14.22 -20.55
CA LEU A 354 -10.71 15.49 -20.05
C LEU A 354 -10.28 16.48 -21.15
N ARG A 355 -9.58 15.97 -22.17
CA ARG A 355 -9.03 16.79 -23.26
C ARG A 355 -10.09 17.35 -24.22
N GLU A 356 -11.30 16.80 -24.22
CA GLU A 356 -12.42 17.38 -24.98
C GLU A 356 -12.85 18.73 -24.40
N TYR A 357 -12.57 18.98 -23.12
CA TYR A 357 -12.94 20.21 -22.43
C TYR A 357 -11.84 21.29 -22.51
N SER A 358 -10.57 20.90 -22.71
CA SER A 358 -9.49 21.84 -22.97
C SER A 358 -8.33 21.20 -23.72
N LEU A 359 -7.90 21.86 -24.80
CA LEU A 359 -6.76 21.43 -25.63
C LEU A 359 -5.41 21.66 -24.96
N SER A 360 -5.35 22.48 -23.91
CA SER A 360 -4.13 22.69 -23.10
C SER A 360 -3.72 21.44 -22.31
N ILE A 361 -4.67 20.53 -22.08
CA ILE A 361 -4.42 19.29 -21.35
C ILE A 361 -3.47 18.40 -22.17
N PRO A 362 -2.33 17.98 -21.58
CA PRO A 362 -1.36 17.16 -22.29
C PRO A 362 -1.94 15.86 -22.86
N PRO A 363 -1.50 15.42 -24.06
CA PRO A 363 -1.86 14.11 -24.59
C PRO A 363 -1.49 12.99 -23.61
N GLY A 364 -2.40 12.04 -23.39
CA GLY A 364 -2.19 10.92 -22.46
C GLY A 364 -2.61 11.19 -21.01
N MET A 365 -3.02 12.42 -20.68
CA MET A 365 -3.63 12.71 -19.39
C MET A 365 -5.02 12.09 -19.30
N THR A 366 -5.21 11.21 -18.32
CA THR A 366 -6.39 10.33 -18.24
C THR A 366 -7.07 10.37 -16.87
N HIS A 367 -6.71 11.32 -16.02
CA HIS A 367 -7.18 11.42 -14.64
C HIS A 367 -6.99 12.83 -14.06
N PHE A 368 -7.65 13.10 -12.94
CA PHE A 368 -7.71 14.44 -12.32
C PHE A 368 -6.61 14.74 -11.29
N HIS A 369 -5.62 13.85 -11.12
CA HIS A 369 -4.59 13.95 -10.05
C HIS A 369 -5.17 14.18 -8.64
N ASN A 370 -6.34 13.61 -8.35
CA ASN A 370 -6.97 13.62 -7.03
C ASN A 370 -7.96 12.46 -6.96
N ASN A 371 -7.81 11.57 -5.97
CA ASN A 371 -8.68 10.41 -5.80
C ASN A 371 -10.14 10.77 -5.66
N LEU A 372 -10.47 11.73 -4.79
CA LEU A 372 -11.86 12.10 -4.52
C LEU A 372 -12.50 12.72 -5.75
N LEU A 373 -11.82 13.68 -6.40
CA LEU A 373 -12.33 14.31 -7.60
C LEU A 373 -12.50 13.31 -8.74
N ASN A 374 -11.53 12.40 -8.93
CA ASN A 374 -11.60 11.41 -10.00
C ASN A 374 -12.70 10.36 -9.75
N ILE A 375 -12.84 9.88 -8.52
CA ILE A 375 -13.91 8.95 -8.15
C ILE A 375 -15.27 9.63 -8.34
N THR A 376 -15.42 10.89 -7.90
CA THR A 376 -16.69 11.63 -8.03
C THR A 376 -17.02 11.92 -9.49
N ALA A 377 -16.04 12.34 -10.30
CA ALA A 377 -16.27 12.61 -11.72
C ALA A 377 -16.66 11.33 -12.48
N GLU A 378 -16.03 10.19 -12.18
CA GLU A 378 -16.32 8.92 -12.88
C GLU A 378 -17.56 8.20 -12.36
N THR A 379 -17.85 8.30 -11.06
CA THR A 379 -18.88 7.47 -10.40
C THR A 379 -19.95 8.28 -9.67
N GLY A 380 -19.94 9.60 -9.82
CA GLY A 380 -20.90 10.50 -9.21
C GLY A 380 -20.80 10.57 -7.69
N TRP A 381 -21.76 11.29 -7.10
CA TRP A 381 -21.86 11.46 -5.65
C TRP A 381 -22.18 10.15 -4.92
N ILE A 382 -22.93 9.26 -5.56
CA ILE A 382 -23.27 7.93 -5.00
C ILE A 382 -21.99 7.09 -4.89
N GLY A 383 -21.20 7.01 -5.96
CA GLY A 383 -19.94 6.26 -5.95
C GLY A 383 -18.94 6.82 -4.94
N LEU A 384 -18.81 8.15 -4.83
CA LEU A 384 -17.99 8.79 -3.79
C LEU A 384 -18.47 8.41 -2.39
N SER A 385 -19.79 8.45 -2.13
CA SER A 385 -20.36 8.16 -0.81
C SER A 385 -20.06 6.73 -0.37
N VAL A 386 -20.23 5.76 -1.27
CA VAL A 386 -19.93 4.35 -0.99
C VAL A 386 -18.43 4.12 -0.83
N PHE A 387 -17.58 4.83 -1.59
CA PHE A 387 -16.14 4.81 -1.43
C PHE A 387 -15.71 5.32 -0.05
N LEU A 388 -16.22 6.47 0.39
CA LEU A 388 -15.92 7.06 1.70
C LEU A 388 -16.43 6.19 2.85
N TRP A 389 -17.60 5.57 2.69
CA TRP A 389 -18.12 4.59 3.64
C TRP A 389 -17.20 3.38 3.77
N TRP A 390 -16.78 2.77 2.65
CA TRP A 390 -15.82 1.66 2.64
C TRP A 390 -14.50 2.04 3.32
N LEU A 391 -13.94 3.21 2.97
CA LEU A 391 -12.71 3.72 3.58
C LEU A 391 -12.87 3.91 5.10
N THR A 392 -14.01 4.44 5.53
CA THR A 392 -14.34 4.62 6.95
C THR A 392 -14.42 3.28 7.68
N LEU A 393 -14.97 2.23 7.05
CA LEU A 393 -14.98 0.88 7.62
C LEU A 393 -13.56 0.31 7.78
N VAL A 394 -12.71 0.47 6.76
CA VAL A 394 -11.30 0.03 6.81
C VAL A 394 -10.56 0.71 7.96
N LEU A 395 -10.66 2.04 8.07
CA LEU A 395 -9.98 2.81 9.12
C LEU A 395 -10.58 2.51 10.50
N SER A 396 -11.90 2.45 10.61
CA SER A 396 -12.56 2.10 11.87
C SER A 396 -12.11 0.73 12.39
N HIS A 397 -12.01 -0.26 11.50
CA HIS A 397 -11.47 -1.57 11.85
C HIS A 397 -10.01 -1.45 12.32
N ALA A 398 -9.12 -0.86 11.51
CA ALA A 398 -7.71 -0.67 11.82
C ALA A 398 -7.44 -0.09 13.23
N PHE A 399 -8.25 0.88 13.67
CA PHE A 399 -8.07 1.53 14.96
C PHE A 399 -8.82 0.87 16.12
N ARG A 400 -9.83 0.02 15.85
CA ARG A 400 -10.63 -0.71 16.85
C ARG A 400 -10.19 -2.16 17.06
N THR A 401 -9.39 -2.74 16.16
CA THR A 401 -8.84 -4.09 16.31
C THR A 401 -8.00 -4.20 17.60
N ALA A 402 -8.31 -5.22 18.42
CA ALA A 402 -7.51 -5.58 19.59
C ALA A 402 -6.49 -6.67 19.30
N GLU A 403 -6.76 -7.53 18.32
CA GLU A 403 -5.79 -8.49 17.80
C GLU A 403 -4.66 -7.74 17.06
N ASN A 404 -3.40 -8.05 17.37
CA ASN A 404 -2.23 -7.42 16.74
C ASN A 404 -2.35 -5.89 16.56
N PRO A 405 -2.66 -5.13 17.63
CA PRO A 405 -3.17 -3.76 17.51
C PRO A 405 -2.12 -2.77 17.00
N ILE A 406 -0.83 -3.09 17.15
CA ILE A 406 0.27 -2.33 16.55
C ILE A 406 0.23 -2.43 15.03
N LEU A 407 0.13 -3.66 14.50
CA LEU A 407 0.09 -3.90 13.08
C LEU A 407 -1.22 -3.41 12.45
N ALA A 408 -2.36 -3.63 13.11
CA ALA A 408 -3.64 -3.12 12.61
C ALA A 408 -3.63 -1.60 12.46
N ARG A 409 -3.15 -0.87 13.48
CA ARG A 409 -3.04 0.59 13.45
C ARG A 409 -1.97 1.09 12.47
N SER A 410 -0.89 0.33 12.28
CA SER A 410 0.11 0.69 11.27
C SER A 410 -0.46 0.54 9.85
N ILE A 411 -1.24 -0.51 9.58
CA ILE A 411 -2.01 -0.62 8.31
C ILE A 411 -2.98 0.56 8.19
N GLY A 412 -3.68 0.95 9.26
CA GLY A 412 -4.53 2.15 9.25
C GLY A 412 -3.77 3.42 8.88
N CYS A 413 -2.58 3.64 9.44
CA CYS A 413 -1.72 4.77 9.09
C CYS A 413 -1.20 4.67 7.65
N ALA A 414 -0.93 3.46 7.16
CA ALA A 414 -0.56 3.19 5.77
C ALA A 414 -1.66 3.62 4.79
N ILE A 415 -2.93 3.27 5.10
CA ILE A 415 -4.09 3.66 4.30
C ILE A 415 -4.31 5.18 4.37
N ILE A 416 -4.16 5.81 5.54
CA ILE A 416 -4.23 7.28 5.65
C ILE A 416 -3.14 7.94 4.80
N SER A 417 -1.90 7.46 4.87
CA SER A 417 -0.79 7.97 4.05
C SER A 417 -1.09 7.88 2.57
N TRP A 418 -1.63 6.73 2.12
CA TRP A 418 -2.04 6.53 0.73
C TRP A 418 -3.13 7.52 0.30
N GLN A 419 -4.16 7.74 1.13
CA GLN A 419 -5.26 8.65 0.81
C GLN A 419 -4.84 10.13 0.83
N VAL A 420 -3.99 10.54 1.77
CA VAL A 420 -3.42 11.90 1.80
C VAL A 420 -2.55 12.15 0.56
N ALA A 421 -1.72 11.18 0.16
CA ALA A 421 -1.00 11.26 -1.12
C ALA A 421 -1.96 11.36 -2.32
N GLY A 422 -3.12 10.71 -2.20
CA GLY A 422 -4.21 10.72 -3.17
C GLY A 422 -4.92 12.08 -3.34
N LEU A 423 -4.64 13.07 -2.48
CA LEU A 423 -5.20 14.43 -2.65
C LEU A 423 -4.56 15.20 -3.80
N VAL A 424 -3.38 14.79 -4.26
CA VAL A 424 -2.60 15.46 -5.30
C VAL A 424 -2.12 14.53 -6.42
N GLU A 425 -2.54 13.26 -6.37
CA GLU A 425 -2.28 12.23 -7.37
C GLU A 425 -3.46 11.23 -7.44
N TYR A 426 -3.76 10.66 -8.61
CA TYR A 426 -4.80 9.63 -8.73
C TYR A 426 -4.23 8.23 -8.50
N ASN A 427 -3.77 7.97 -7.28
CA ASN A 427 -3.12 6.70 -6.93
C ASN A 427 -4.12 5.55 -6.65
N PHE A 428 -5.43 5.82 -6.58
CA PHE A 428 -6.45 4.76 -6.57
C PHE A 428 -6.63 4.10 -7.94
N GLY A 429 -6.42 4.86 -9.02
CA GLY A 429 -6.49 4.35 -10.39
C GLY A 429 -5.24 3.63 -10.88
N ASP A 430 -4.20 3.60 -10.05
CA ASP A 430 -2.94 2.92 -10.27
C ASP A 430 -2.98 1.52 -9.66
N SER A 431 -3.02 0.50 -10.51
CA SER A 431 -3.10 -0.89 -10.09
C SER A 431 -1.94 -1.33 -9.20
N GLU A 432 -0.74 -0.76 -9.39
CA GLU A 432 0.44 -1.15 -8.62
C GLU A 432 0.33 -0.65 -7.18
N VAL A 433 -0.23 0.55 -6.96
CA VAL A 433 -0.48 1.09 -5.62
C VAL A 433 -1.72 0.45 -4.99
N LEU A 434 -2.82 0.36 -5.75
CA LEU A 434 -4.09 -0.17 -5.26
C LEU A 434 -3.95 -1.61 -4.78
N LEU A 435 -3.23 -2.47 -5.51
CA LEU A 435 -3.04 -3.85 -5.10
C LEU A 435 -2.25 -3.97 -3.80
N VAL A 436 -1.21 -3.14 -3.58
CA VAL A 436 -0.45 -3.11 -2.31
C VAL A 436 -1.37 -2.69 -1.15
N ALA A 437 -2.22 -1.67 -1.37
CA ALA A 437 -3.21 -1.25 -0.40
C ALA A 437 -4.22 -2.37 -0.09
N LEU A 438 -4.81 -3.00 -1.12
CA LEU A 438 -5.77 -4.10 -0.96
C LEU A 438 -5.13 -5.33 -0.30
N PHE A 439 -3.86 -5.62 -0.57
CA PHE A 439 -3.13 -6.69 0.10
C PHE A 439 -3.03 -6.42 1.61
N ALA A 440 -2.64 -5.20 2.00
CA ALA A 440 -2.59 -4.78 3.41
C ALA A 440 -3.98 -4.79 4.07
N ILE A 441 -5.03 -4.35 3.35
CA ILE A 441 -6.42 -4.39 3.83
C ILE A 441 -6.90 -5.84 3.99
N GLY A 442 -6.49 -6.75 3.10
CA GLY A 442 -6.77 -8.19 3.21
C GLY A 442 -6.21 -8.76 4.51
N ILE A 443 -4.94 -8.45 4.81
CA ILE A 443 -4.32 -8.82 6.10
C ILE A 443 -5.11 -8.23 7.27
N LEU A 444 -5.41 -6.93 7.24
CA LEU A 444 -6.16 -6.25 8.31
C LEU A 444 -7.55 -6.88 8.54
N SER A 445 -8.25 -7.25 7.46
CA SER A 445 -9.58 -7.87 7.52
C SER A 445 -9.58 -9.30 8.10
N SER A 446 -8.40 -9.90 8.25
CA SER A 446 -8.25 -11.19 8.93
C SER A 446 -8.33 -11.08 10.45
N PHE A 447 -8.03 -9.90 11.01
CA PHE A 447 -8.00 -9.65 12.45
C PHE A 447 -9.39 -9.42 13.06
N GLU A 448 -9.58 -9.86 14.30
CA GLU A 448 -10.82 -9.69 15.07
C GLU A 448 -10.91 -8.34 15.79
N ILE A 449 -12.14 -7.79 15.85
CA ILE A 449 -12.45 -6.59 16.64
C ILE A 449 -12.57 -6.96 18.13
N SER A 450 -12.08 -6.08 19.02
CA SER A 450 -12.24 -6.25 20.47
C SER A 450 -13.71 -6.37 20.88
N SER A 451 -14.08 -7.50 21.49
CA SER A 451 -15.45 -7.76 21.99
C SER A 451 -15.86 -6.98 23.24
N GLN A 452 -15.06 -6.00 23.69
CA GLN A 452 -15.37 -5.25 24.91
C GLN A 452 -16.53 -4.24 24.78
N LEU A 453 -17.03 -3.97 23.56
CA LEU A 453 -18.20 -3.11 23.36
C LEU A 453 -19.56 -3.85 23.36
N THR A 454 -19.57 -5.19 23.28
CA THR A 454 -20.83 -5.97 23.33
C THR A 454 -21.24 -6.40 24.75
N LYS A 455 -20.38 -6.23 25.77
CA LYS A 455 -20.77 -6.52 27.16
C LYS A 455 -21.67 -5.47 27.81
N LYS A 456 -21.65 -4.21 27.34
CA LYS A 456 -22.51 -3.14 27.89
C LYS A 456 -23.96 -3.17 27.39
N GLN A 457 -24.29 -4.07 26.46
CA GLN A 457 -25.67 -4.35 26.00
C GLN A 457 -26.25 -5.66 26.55
N ARG A 458 -25.49 -6.41 27.37
CA ARG A 458 -25.97 -7.60 28.09
C ARG A 458 -26.03 -7.43 29.61
N SER A 459 -25.69 -6.23 30.10
CA SER A 459 -25.70 -5.89 31.52
C SER A 459 -26.72 -4.80 31.87
N ASN A 460 -27.66 -4.51 30.98
CA ASN A 460 -28.83 -3.69 31.25
C ASN A 460 -30.08 -4.52 30.97
#